data_AF-A0AAQ3NIB3-F1
#
_entry.id   AF-A0AAQ3NIB3-F1
#
_cell.length_a   1.000
_cell.length_b   1.000
_cell.length_c   1.000
_cell.angle_alpha   90.00
_cell.angle_beta   90.00
_cell.angle_gamma   90.00
#
_symmetry.space_group_name_H-M   'P 1'
#
loop_
_entity.id
_entity.type
_entity.pdbx_description
1 polymer ?
#
loop_
_entity_poly.entity_id
_entity_poly.type
_entity_poly.pdbx_seq_one_letter_code
_entity_poly.pdbx_strand_id
1 'polypeptide(L)'
;MNSRQASPSNCDICGATQTLSLTIHNIRHRAHTRRYCTNCVLKQHPGLFCPICFDLHEDSLLAPHHRLMCVRCPSIAHRSCVFPSTTAAESTPPFFCPICLDANFTFFSPPDRKTGAVDVQSAKVLVAAARIAALSMSKAAAAARFDAERRAREAAVARKRAKEALEHLAEILALEQDEELNGDVSAGGRRRGA
;
A
#
# COMPACT_ATOMS: atom_id res chain seq x y z
N MET A 1 11.14 -24.33 -7.58
CA MET A 1 10.23 -23.15 -7.58
C MET A 1 8.82 -23.67 -7.84
N ASN A 2 8.03 -23.89 -6.79
CA ASN A 2 6.69 -24.48 -6.94
C ASN A 2 5.73 -23.44 -7.52
N SER A 3 5.26 -23.71 -8.74
CA SER A 3 4.11 -23.06 -9.35
C SER A 3 2.95 -23.13 -8.36
N ARG A 4 2.62 -22.00 -7.72
CA ARG A 4 1.39 -21.87 -6.94
C ARG A 4 0.24 -22.10 -7.92
N GLN A 5 -0.41 -23.25 -7.83
CA GLN A 5 -1.76 -23.41 -8.34
C GLN A 5 -2.59 -22.29 -7.68
N ALA A 6 -2.92 -21.26 -8.44
CA ALA A 6 -3.74 -20.17 -7.96
C ALA A 6 -5.14 -20.75 -7.79
N SER A 7 -5.53 -21.04 -6.53
CA SER A 7 -6.95 -21.22 -6.20
C SER A 7 -7.72 -20.01 -6.74
N PRO A 8 -8.98 -20.19 -7.20
CA PRO A 8 -9.78 -19.09 -7.71
C PRO A 8 -9.79 -17.98 -6.66
N SER A 9 -9.21 -16.84 -7.04
CA SER A 9 -9.15 -15.70 -6.15
C SER A 9 -10.56 -15.14 -5.99
N ASN A 10 -11.05 -15.11 -4.77
CA ASN A 10 -12.35 -14.53 -4.44
C ASN A 10 -12.14 -13.12 -3.91
N CYS A 11 -13.13 -12.26 -4.12
CA CYS A 11 -13.16 -10.96 -3.49
C CYS A 11 -13.32 -11.11 -1.98
N ASP A 12 -12.40 -10.54 -1.20
CA ASP A 12 -12.39 -10.61 0.26
C ASP A 12 -13.57 -9.84 0.92
N ILE A 13 -14.37 -9.09 0.15
CA ILE A 13 -15.54 -8.34 0.65
C ILE A 13 -16.85 -9.05 0.31
N CYS A 14 -17.11 -9.29 -0.96
CA CYS A 14 -18.41 -9.84 -1.41
C CYS A 14 -18.37 -11.33 -1.77
N GLY A 15 -17.20 -11.97 -1.68
CA GLY A 15 -17.04 -13.39 -2.03
C GLY A 15 -17.08 -13.69 -3.54
N ALA A 16 -17.30 -12.69 -4.40
CA ALA A 16 -17.36 -12.88 -5.84
C ALA A 16 -16.07 -13.54 -6.37
N THR A 17 -16.23 -14.63 -7.13
CA THR A 17 -15.14 -15.37 -7.75
C THR A 17 -14.68 -14.69 -9.04
N GLN A 18 -13.49 -15.04 -9.51
CA GLN A 18 -12.97 -14.58 -10.81
C GLN A 18 -13.85 -15.00 -12.02
N THR A 19 -14.70 -16.02 -11.86
CA THR A 19 -15.68 -16.46 -12.87
C THR A 19 -16.94 -15.59 -12.91
N LEU A 20 -17.28 -14.94 -11.79
CA LEU A 20 -18.44 -14.03 -11.65
C LEU A 20 -18.04 -12.56 -11.73
N SER A 21 -16.76 -12.26 -11.47
CA SER A 21 -16.17 -10.94 -11.55
C SER A 21 -14.91 -11.03 -12.40
N LEU A 22 -14.95 -10.45 -13.59
CA LEU A 22 -13.88 -10.61 -14.61
C LEU A 22 -12.47 -10.26 -14.12
N THR A 23 -12.34 -9.49 -13.04
CA THR A 23 -11.03 -9.09 -12.55
C THR A 23 -11.04 -8.92 -11.04
N ILE A 24 -10.13 -9.65 -10.39
CA ILE A 24 -9.77 -9.48 -8.99
C ILE A 24 -8.48 -8.68 -8.94
N HIS A 25 -8.52 -7.57 -8.21
CA HIS A 25 -7.42 -6.62 -8.06
C HIS A 25 -6.75 -6.81 -6.71
N ASN A 26 -5.42 -6.72 -6.68
CA ASN A 26 -4.66 -6.71 -5.43
C ASN A 26 -4.49 -5.27 -4.94
N ILE A 27 -4.88 -5.01 -3.69
CA ILE A 27 -4.84 -3.70 -3.07
C ILE A 27 -4.15 -3.78 -1.72
N ARG A 28 -3.28 -2.82 -1.43
CA ARG A 28 -2.72 -2.65 -0.10
C ARG A 28 -3.67 -1.82 0.75
N HIS A 29 -4.23 -2.42 1.79
CA HIS A 29 -5.09 -1.75 2.75
C HIS A 29 -4.68 -2.11 4.18
N ARG A 30 -4.40 -1.09 5.02
CA ARG A 30 -3.98 -1.23 6.43
C ARG A 30 -2.89 -2.29 6.65
N ALA A 31 -1.81 -2.23 5.87
CA ALA A 31 -0.70 -3.18 5.92
C ALA A 31 -1.02 -4.65 5.58
N HIS A 32 -2.17 -4.92 4.97
CA HIS A 32 -2.49 -6.21 4.37
C HIS A 32 -2.74 -6.07 2.87
N THR A 33 -2.33 -7.07 2.10
CA THR A 33 -2.72 -7.17 0.69
C THR A 33 -4.06 -7.88 0.65
N ARG A 34 -5.07 -7.20 0.11
CA ARG A 34 -6.44 -7.69 -0.04
C ARG A 34 -6.77 -7.84 -1.51
N ARG A 35 -7.71 -8.73 -1.80
CA ARG A 35 -8.19 -9.05 -3.16
C ARG A 35 -9.62 -8.55 -3.32
N TYR A 36 -9.81 -7.55 -4.16
CA TYR A 36 -11.12 -6.94 -4.38
C TYR A 36 -11.55 -7.07 -5.85
N CYS A 37 -12.81 -7.41 -6.10
CA CYS A 37 -13.37 -7.29 -7.45
C CYS A 37 -13.49 -5.81 -7.84
N THR A 38 -13.58 -5.52 -9.14
CA THR A 38 -13.71 -4.15 -9.69
C THR A 38 -14.72 -3.27 -8.92
N ASN A 39 -15.91 -3.78 -8.62
CA ASN A 39 -16.93 -3.04 -7.88
C ASN A 39 -16.49 -2.71 -6.44
N CYS A 40 -15.86 -3.67 -5.75
CA CYS A 40 -15.39 -3.47 -4.38
C CYS A 40 -14.20 -2.52 -4.32
N VAL A 41 -13.31 -2.51 -5.32
CA VAL A 41 -12.25 -1.49 -5.42
C VAL A 41 -12.85 -0.10 -5.39
N LEU A 42 -13.83 0.16 -6.27
CA LEU A 42 -14.44 1.47 -6.40
C LEU A 42 -15.27 1.86 -5.17
N LYS A 43 -16.03 0.92 -4.58
CA LYS A 43 -16.79 1.17 -3.34
C LYS A 43 -15.91 1.47 -2.13
N GLN A 44 -14.71 0.88 -2.03
CA GLN A 44 -13.77 1.13 -0.92
C GLN A 44 -12.93 2.39 -1.11
N HIS A 45 -12.88 2.93 -2.33
CA HIS A 45 -12.07 4.10 -2.67
C HIS A 45 -12.88 5.22 -3.35
N PRO A 46 -14.04 5.64 -2.80
CA PRO A 46 -14.97 6.55 -3.49
C PRO A 46 -14.42 7.97 -3.71
N GLY A 47 -13.36 8.36 -2.99
CA GLY A 47 -12.71 9.66 -3.09
C GLY A 47 -11.53 9.72 -4.06
N LEU A 48 -11.17 8.62 -4.73
CA LEU A 48 -10.02 8.59 -5.65
C LEU A 48 -10.38 8.84 -7.11
N PHE A 49 -11.68 8.81 -7.45
CA PHE A 49 -12.16 8.95 -8.82
C PHE A 49 -13.52 9.66 -8.86
N CYS A 50 -13.92 10.16 -10.02
CA CYS A 50 -15.26 10.69 -10.24
C CYS A 50 -16.25 9.54 -10.50
N PRO A 51 -17.35 9.38 -9.73
CA PRO A 51 -18.29 8.28 -9.91
C PRO A 51 -19.16 8.37 -11.17
N ILE A 52 -19.02 9.44 -11.96
CA ILE A 52 -19.78 9.68 -13.19
C ILE A 52 -18.95 9.35 -14.43
N CYS A 53 -17.72 9.86 -14.53
CA CYS A 53 -16.83 9.64 -15.68
C CYS A 53 -15.73 8.60 -15.45
N PHE A 54 -15.50 8.19 -14.20
CA PHE A 54 -14.48 7.23 -13.77
C PHE A 54 -13.01 7.68 -13.89
N ASP A 55 -12.77 8.96 -14.21
CA ASP A 55 -11.43 9.51 -14.17
C ASP A 55 -10.92 9.65 -12.73
N LEU A 56 -9.62 9.38 -12.54
CA LEU A 56 -8.97 9.49 -11.24
C LEU A 56 -8.62 10.96 -10.94
N HIS A 57 -8.74 11.33 -9.68
CA HIS A 57 -8.42 12.70 -9.23
C HIS A 57 -6.92 12.98 -9.15
N GLU A 58 -6.08 11.94 -9.13
CA GLU A 58 -4.60 12.06 -9.13
C GLU A 58 -4.08 12.62 -10.47
N ASP A 59 -4.79 12.39 -11.58
CA ASP A 59 -4.42 12.93 -12.90
C ASP A 59 -5.07 14.27 -13.21
N SER A 60 -6.09 14.64 -12.44
CA SER A 60 -6.83 15.87 -12.66
C SER A 60 -6.11 17.05 -12.04
N LEU A 61 -5.45 17.84 -12.90
CA LEU A 61 -4.94 19.19 -12.59
C LEU A 61 -6.05 20.18 -12.20
N LEU A 62 -7.31 19.74 -12.21
CA LEU A 62 -8.48 20.52 -11.87
C LEU A 62 -8.39 20.99 -10.42
N ALA A 63 -8.46 22.32 -10.28
CA ALA A 63 -8.44 22.99 -8.99
C ALA A 63 -9.61 22.51 -8.09
N PRO A 64 -9.45 22.54 -6.75
CA PRO A 64 -10.42 21.97 -5.79
C PRO A 64 -11.87 22.44 -5.95
N HIS A 65 -12.08 23.67 -6.43
CA HIS A 65 -13.41 24.27 -6.65
C HIS A 65 -14.19 23.66 -7.83
N HIS A 66 -13.57 22.80 -8.64
CA HIS A 66 -14.23 22.03 -9.69
C HIS A 66 -14.71 20.65 -9.21
N ARG A 67 -14.67 20.38 -7.90
CA ARG A 67 -15.05 19.10 -7.29
C ARG A 67 -16.28 19.28 -6.39
N LEU A 68 -17.17 18.30 -6.42
CA LEU A 68 -18.35 18.21 -5.57
C LEU A 68 -18.21 16.99 -4.66
N MET A 69 -18.40 17.20 -3.36
CA MET A 69 -18.38 16.12 -2.38
C MET A 69 -19.80 15.63 -2.13
N CYS A 70 -19.96 14.31 -2.04
CA CYS A 70 -21.23 13.72 -1.66
C CYS A 70 -21.57 14.09 -0.21
N VAL A 71 -22.84 14.44 0.04
CA VAL A 71 -23.29 14.82 1.40
C VAL A 71 -23.23 13.65 2.39
N ARG A 72 -23.28 12.39 1.92
CA ARG A 72 -23.40 11.20 2.79
C ARG A 72 -22.14 10.35 2.91
N CYS A 73 -21.14 10.55 2.06
CA CYS A 73 -19.95 9.69 2.03
C CYS A 73 -18.76 10.44 1.42
N PRO A 74 -17.53 9.94 1.52
CA PRO A 74 -16.34 10.63 1.01
C PRO A 74 -16.19 10.53 -0.52
N SER A 75 -17.29 10.41 -1.27
CA SER A 75 -17.27 10.36 -2.74
C SER A 75 -17.12 11.76 -3.34
N ILE A 76 -16.32 11.89 -4.39
CA ILE A 76 -16.00 13.17 -5.03
C ILE A 76 -16.27 13.09 -6.53
N ALA A 77 -17.11 13.97 -7.06
CA ALA A 77 -17.39 14.08 -8.50
C ALA A 77 -16.88 15.39 -9.10
N HIS A 78 -16.63 15.42 -10.41
CA HIS A 78 -16.40 16.69 -11.10
C HIS A 78 -17.70 17.49 -11.16
N ARG A 79 -17.62 18.80 -10.91
CA ARG A 79 -18.76 19.70 -11.05
C ARG A 79 -19.36 19.64 -12.46
N SER A 80 -18.50 19.62 -13.49
CA SER A 80 -18.92 19.52 -14.90
C SER A 80 -19.61 18.19 -15.24
N CYS A 81 -19.27 17.10 -14.55
CA CYS A 81 -19.95 15.81 -14.76
C CYS A 81 -21.35 15.77 -14.13
N VAL A 82 -21.59 16.55 -13.08
CA VAL A 82 -22.90 16.62 -12.40
C VAL A 82 -23.78 17.72 -13.01
N PHE A 83 -23.17 18.86 -13.34
CA PHE A 83 -23.86 20.03 -13.89
C PHE A 83 -23.17 20.56 -15.16
N PRO A 84 -23.28 19.84 -16.30
CA PRO A 84 -22.56 20.18 -17.54
C PRO A 84 -22.94 21.54 -18.14
N SER A 85 -24.10 22.09 -17.80
CA SER A 85 -24.66 23.29 -18.44
C SER A 85 -24.95 24.47 -17.51
N THR A 86 -24.54 24.43 -16.23
CA THR A 86 -24.86 25.52 -15.28
C THR A 86 -23.70 26.50 -15.11
N THR A 87 -23.89 27.73 -15.56
CA THR A 87 -22.98 28.86 -15.31
C THR A 87 -23.19 29.37 -13.90
N ALA A 88 -22.38 28.88 -12.95
CA ALA A 88 -21.98 29.40 -11.61
C ALA A 88 -22.92 30.25 -10.70
N ALA A 89 -24.13 30.62 -11.10
CA ALA A 89 -24.93 31.67 -10.46
C ALA A 89 -26.23 31.17 -9.77
N GLU A 90 -26.58 29.89 -9.93
CA GLU A 90 -27.70 29.28 -9.20
C GLU A 90 -27.19 28.49 -7.99
N SER A 91 -27.96 28.52 -6.90
CA SER A 91 -27.71 27.74 -5.69
C SER A 91 -27.47 26.28 -6.07
N THR A 92 -26.22 25.83 -5.96
CA THR A 92 -25.85 24.49 -6.41
C THR A 92 -26.54 23.47 -5.50
N PRO A 93 -27.40 22.59 -6.02
CA PRO A 93 -28.09 21.63 -5.17
C PRO A 93 -27.10 20.65 -4.54
N PRO A 94 -27.46 20.07 -3.37
CA PRO A 94 -26.60 19.09 -2.70
C PRO A 94 -26.33 17.88 -3.61
N PHE A 95 -25.06 17.50 -3.73
CA PHE A 95 -24.68 16.34 -4.51
C PHE A 95 -24.78 15.05 -3.68
N PHE A 96 -25.44 14.04 -4.26
CA PHE A 96 -25.45 12.67 -3.75
C PHE A 96 -24.86 11.75 -4.80
N CYS A 97 -23.85 10.95 -4.43
CA CYS A 97 -23.23 10.02 -5.35
C CYS A 97 -24.17 8.84 -5.67
N PRO A 98 -23.96 8.13 -6.80
CA PRO A 98 -24.79 6.99 -7.18
C PRO A 98 -24.95 5.91 -6.10
N ILE A 99 -23.88 5.63 -5.33
CA ILE A 99 -23.92 4.65 -4.22
C ILE A 99 -24.86 5.10 -3.09
N CYS A 100 -24.93 6.40 -2.81
CA CYS A 100 -25.76 6.94 -1.74
C CYS A 100 -27.21 7.18 -2.17
N LEU A 101 -27.45 7.32 -3.47
CA LEU A 101 -28.79 7.40 -4.06
C LEU A 101 -29.45 6.01 -4.15
N ASP A 102 -28.66 5.00 -4.51
CA ASP A 102 -29.12 3.62 -4.61
C ASP A 102 -28.17 2.66 -3.89
N ALA A 103 -28.67 2.02 -2.83
CA ALA A 103 -27.90 1.05 -2.05
C ALA A 103 -27.50 -0.20 -2.86
N ASN A 104 -28.27 -0.54 -3.88
CA ASN A 104 -28.02 -1.69 -4.77
C ASN A 104 -27.13 -1.34 -5.95
N PHE A 105 -26.66 -0.08 -6.04
CA PHE A 105 -25.85 0.40 -7.15
C PHE A 105 -24.57 -0.45 -7.35
N THR A 106 -24.30 -0.79 -8.60
CA THR A 106 -23.08 -1.48 -9.04
C THR A 106 -22.38 -0.65 -10.11
N PHE A 107 -21.06 -0.52 -9.99
CA PHE A 107 -20.25 0.21 -10.97
C PHE A 107 -20.01 -0.58 -12.26
N PHE A 108 -19.97 -1.90 -12.15
CA PHE A 108 -19.48 -2.79 -13.19
C PHE A 108 -20.52 -3.85 -13.51
N SER A 109 -20.92 -3.89 -14.78
CA SER A 109 -21.67 -4.98 -15.36
C SER A 109 -20.69 -5.95 -16.03
N PRO A 110 -20.75 -7.26 -15.74
CA PRO A 110 -19.90 -8.20 -16.44
C PRO A 110 -20.27 -8.21 -17.94
N PRO A 111 -19.29 -8.37 -18.86
CA PRO A 111 -19.55 -8.51 -20.28
C PRO A 111 -20.53 -9.65 -20.56
N ASP A 112 -21.24 -9.49 -21.67
CA ASP A 112 -22.15 -10.50 -22.17
C ASP A 112 -21.39 -11.82 -22.39
N ARG A 113 -21.91 -12.89 -21.82
CA ARG A 113 -21.31 -14.23 -21.89
C ARG A 113 -21.28 -14.80 -23.31
N LYS A 114 -22.15 -14.32 -24.20
CA LYS A 114 -22.24 -14.80 -25.59
C LYS A 114 -21.25 -14.10 -26.50
N THR A 115 -21.11 -12.78 -26.37
CA THR A 115 -20.31 -11.95 -27.26
C THR A 115 -18.96 -11.56 -26.67
N GLY A 116 -18.80 -11.64 -25.35
CA GLY A 116 -17.61 -11.14 -24.64
C GLY A 116 -17.46 -9.62 -24.71
N ALA A 117 -18.44 -8.89 -25.26
CA ALA A 117 -18.34 -7.47 -25.50
C ALA A 117 -18.39 -6.67 -24.18
N VAL A 118 -17.46 -5.74 -24.03
CA VAL A 118 -17.40 -4.78 -22.91
C VAL A 118 -17.78 -3.41 -23.47
N ASP A 119 -18.80 -2.77 -22.89
CA ASP A 119 -19.17 -1.42 -23.29
C ASP A 119 -18.14 -0.39 -22.78
N VAL A 120 -18.12 0.79 -23.40
CA VAL A 120 -17.14 1.85 -23.10
C VAL A 120 -17.15 2.25 -21.63
N GLN A 121 -18.32 2.27 -20.99
CA GLN A 121 -18.43 2.65 -19.58
C GLN A 121 -17.83 1.57 -18.67
N SER A 122 -18.16 0.31 -18.92
CA SER A 122 -17.56 -0.83 -18.20
C SER A 122 -16.04 -0.90 -18.40
N ALA A 123 -15.53 -0.53 -19.57
CA ALA A 123 -14.09 -0.41 -19.82
C ALA A 123 -13.45 0.69 -18.97
N LYS A 124 -14.05 1.89 -18.90
CA LYS A 124 -13.58 2.98 -18.02
C LYS A 124 -13.58 2.57 -16.55
N VAL A 125 -14.63 1.90 -16.09
CA VAL A 125 -14.75 1.37 -14.73
C VAL A 125 -13.63 0.38 -14.41
N LEU A 126 -13.34 -0.53 -15.34
CA LEU A 126 -12.26 -1.51 -15.19
C LEU A 126 -10.89 -0.82 -15.12
N VAL A 127 -10.63 0.13 -16.02
CA VAL A 127 -9.39 0.92 -16.03
C VAL A 127 -9.24 1.72 -14.74
N ALA A 128 -10.28 2.37 -14.26
CA ALA A 128 -10.26 3.13 -13.01
C ALA A 128 -9.89 2.24 -11.81
N ALA A 129 -10.53 1.08 -11.68
CA ALA A 129 -10.22 0.12 -10.62
C ALA A 129 -8.78 -0.41 -10.72
N ALA A 130 -8.33 -0.77 -11.93
CA ALA A 130 -6.98 -1.26 -12.16
C ALA A 130 -5.92 -0.20 -11.80
N ARG A 131 -6.17 1.07 -12.13
CA ARG A 131 -5.28 2.18 -11.80
C ARG A 131 -5.22 2.45 -10.30
N ILE A 132 -6.37 2.43 -9.61
CA ILE A 132 -6.41 2.53 -8.14
C ILE A 132 -5.60 1.40 -7.50
N ALA A 133 -5.76 0.17 -8.00
CA ALA A 133 -5.00 -0.98 -7.50
C ALA A 133 -3.50 -0.83 -7.75
N ALA A 134 -3.10 -0.42 -8.95
CA ALA A 134 -1.72 -0.16 -9.31
C ALA A 134 -1.09 0.93 -8.43
N LEU A 135 -1.78 2.05 -8.20
CA LEU A 135 -1.33 3.12 -7.31
C LEU A 135 -1.18 2.64 -5.87
N SER A 136 -2.16 1.89 -5.36
CA SER A 136 -2.12 1.31 -4.01
C SER A 136 -0.90 0.39 -3.83
N MET A 137 -0.68 -0.51 -4.77
CA MET A 137 0.44 -1.45 -4.73
C MET A 137 1.79 -0.77 -4.95
N SER A 138 1.86 0.26 -5.80
CA SER A 138 3.08 1.04 -6.03
C SER A 138 3.49 1.80 -4.77
N LYS A 139 2.54 2.46 -4.10
CA LYS A 139 2.76 3.12 -2.80
C LYS A 139 3.24 2.12 -1.74
N ALA A 140 2.64 0.93 -1.72
CA ALA A 140 3.07 -0.14 -0.82
C ALA A 140 4.49 -0.65 -1.10
N ALA A 141 4.83 -0.84 -2.38
CA ALA A 141 6.14 -1.29 -2.80
C ALA A 141 7.23 -0.24 -2.48
N ALA A 142 6.95 1.05 -2.70
CA ALA A 142 7.85 2.13 -2.33
C ALA A 142 8.10 2.16 -0.81
N ALA A 143 7.05 2.08 0.01
CA ALA A 143 7.18 2.03 1.46
C ALA A 143 7.99 0.81 1.93
N ALA A 144 7.75 -0.36 1.35
CA ALA A 144 8.49 -1.58 1.68
C ALA A 144 9.98 -1.49 1.33
N ARG A 145 10.33 -0.85 0.21
CA ARG A 145 11.73 -0.58 -0.17
C ARG A 145 12.40 0.35 0.82
N PHE A 146 11.74 1.46 1.15
CA PHE A 146 12.25 2.42 2.14
C PHE A 146 12.50 1.77 3.51
N ASP A 147 11.53 0.97 4.00
CA ASP A 147 11.69 0.26 5.27
C ASP A 147 12.82 -0.78 5.24
N ALA A 148 12.98 -1.50 4.12
CA ALA A 148 14.06 -2.46 3.95
C ALA A 148 15.43 -1.77 3.98
N GLU A 149 15.59 -0.65 3.26
CA GLU A 149 16.81 0.14 3.24
C GLU A 149 17.14 0.71 4.63
N ARG A 150 16.14 1.24 5.34
CA ARG A 150 16.30 1.75 6.69
C ARG A 150 16.80 0.66 7.64
N ARG A 151 16.15 -0.52 7.63
CA ARG A 151 16.56 -1.67 8.46
C ARG A 151 17.96 -2.17 8.12
N ALA A 152 18.34 -2.18 6.84
CA ALA A 152 19.68 -2.56 6.43
C ALA A 152 20.75 -1.60 7.01
N ARG A 153 20.48 -0.29 6.99
CA ARG A 153 21.38 0.73 7.59
C ARG A 153 21.48 0.57 9.10
N GLU A 154 20.36 0.42 9.79
CA GLU A 154 20.32 0.19 11.25
C GLU A 154 21.11 -1.07 11.64
N ALA A 155 20.92 -2.17 10.90
CA ALA A 155 21.64 -3.41 11.13
C ALA A 155 23.16 -3.28 10.87
N ALA A 156 23.57 -2.51 9.86
CA ALA A 156 24.97 -2.25 9.57
C ALA A 156 25.65 -1.47 10.71
N VAL A 157 24.99 -0.43 11.23
CA VAL A 157 25.49 0.36 12.37
C VAL A 157 25.57 -0.49 13.63
N ALA A 158 24.54 -1.29 13.91
CA ALA A 158 24.54 -2.19 15.07
C ALA A 158 25.66 -3.23 14.99
N ARG A 159 25.89 -3.82 13.81
CA ARG A 159 27.01 -4.75 13.57
C ARG A 159 28.37 -4.09 13.79
N LYS A 160 28.55 -2.86 13.30
CA LYS A 160 29.81 -2.11 13.49
C LYS A 160 30.09 -1.91 14.98
N ARG A 161 29.09 -1.43 15.74
CA ARG A 161 29.20 -1.21 17.19
C ARG A 161 29.47 -2.50 17.95
N ALA A 162 28.82 -3.60 17.58
CA ALA A 162 29.06 -4.90 18.19
C ALA A 162 30.49 -5.39 17.92
N LYS A 163 31.01 -5.18 16.71
CA LYS A 163 32.39 -5.51 16.36
C LYS A 163 33.39 -4.68 17.16
N GLU A 164 33.20 -3.36 17.23
CA GLU A 164 34.04 -2.44 18.02
C GLU A 164 34.06 -2.84 19.51
N ALA A 165 32.91 -3.23 20.07
CA ALA A 165 32.82 -3.71 21.46
C ALA A 165 33.60 -5.02 21.67
N LEU A 166 33.55 -5.95 20.73
CA LEU A 166 34.32 -7.20 20.80
C LEU A 166 35.83 -6.97 20.65
N GLU A 167 36.23 -6.04 19.79
CA GLU A 167 37.64 -5.63 19.64
C GLU A 167 38.17 -5.04 20.95
N HIS A 168 37.42 -4.13 21.58
CA HIS A 168 37.78 -3.59 22.90
C HIS A 168 37.83 -4.64 24.01
N LEU A 169 36.93 -5.62 24.01
CA LEU A 169 36.99 -6.73 24.98
C LEU A 169 38.25 -7.58 24.78
N ALA A 170 38.65 -7.84 23.53
CA ALA A 170 39.86 -8.59 23.24
C ALA A 170 41.13 -7.84 23.68
N GLU A 171 41.17 -6.52 23.53
CA GLU A 171 42.26 -5.66 24.03
C GLU A 171 42.39 -5.75 25.56
N ILE A 172 41.27 -5.66 26.30
CA ILE A 172 41.27 -5.76 27.76
C ILE A 172 41.78 -7.13 28.22
N LEU A 173 41.28 -8.21 27.62
CA LEU A 173 41.71 -9.58 27.97
C LEU A 173 43.20 -9.82 27.70
N ALA A 174 43.77 -9.21 26.65
CA ALA A 174 45.20 -9.31 26.38
C ALA A 174 46.03 -8.59 27.45
N LEU A 175 45.59 -7.40 27.88
CA LEU A 175 46.23 -6.67 28.98
C LEU A 175 46.15 -7.44 30.31
N GLU A 176 45.00 -8.04 30.63
CA GLU A 176 44.84 -8.87 31.83
C GLU A 176 45.77 -10.10 31.82
N GLN A 177 45.92 -10.78 30.67
CA GLN A 177 46.86 -11.91 30.55
C GLN A 177 48.31 -11.49 30.72
N ASP A 178 48.71 -10.34 30.16
CA ASP A 178 50.07 -9.80 30.31
C ASP A 178 50.36 -9.40 31.77
N GLU A 179 49.37 -8.88 32.50
CA GLU A 179 49.49 -8.59 33.94
C GLU A 179 49.63 -9.87 34.78
N GLU A 180 48.84 -10.91 34.50
CA GLU A 180 48.94 -12.21 35.17
C GLU A 180 50.33 -12.86 34.95
N LEU A 181 50.83 -12.87 33.71
CA LEU A 181 52.14 -13.42 33.36
C LEU A 181 53.29 -12.68 34.04
N ASN A 182 53.20 -11.35 34.18
CA ASN A 182 54.24 -10.55 34.84
C ASN A 182 54.14 -10.59 36.38
N GLY A 183 52.94 -10.79 36.94
CA GLY A 183 52.70 -10.94 38.37
C GLY A 183 53.31 -12.20 38.96
N ASP A 184 53.22 -13.33 38.25
CA ASP A 184 53.80 -14.61 38.68
C ASP A 184 55.34 -14.63 38.67
N VAL A 185 55.98 -13.86 37.79
CA VAL A 185 57.45 -13.72 37.74
C VAL A 185 58.00 -12.98 38.98
N SER A 186 57.21 -12.11 39.60
CA SER A 186 57.63 -11.34 40.78
C SER A 186 57.50 -12.13 42.10
N ALA A 187 56.59 -13.11 42.17
CA ALA A 187 56.39 -13.96 43.35
C ALA A 187 57.42 -15.11 43.49
N GLY A 188 58.04 -15.55 42.38
CA GLY A 188 59.01 -16.66 42.36
C GLY A 188 60.45 -16.33 42.78
N GLY A 189 60.79 -15.05 43.02
CA GLY A 189 62.18 -14.58 43.14
C GLY A 189 62.85 -14.62 44.52
N ARG A 190 62.16 -15.00 45.61
CA ARG A 190 62.76 -15.00 46.97
C ARG A 190 62.81 -16.39 47.59
N ARG A 191 63.81 -17.18 47.23
CA ARG A 191 64.41 -18.22 48.10
C ARG A 191 65.73 -18.70 47.50
N ARG A 192 66.84 -18.04 47.88
CA ARG A 192 68.16 -18.67 48.00
C ARG A 192 69.02 -17.88 48.99
N GLY A 193 69.55 -18.60 49.98
CA GLY A 193 70.89 -18.33 50.50
C GLY A 193 70.99 -18.02 51.98
N ALA A 194 71.72 -18.92 52.66
CA ALA A 194 72.29 -18.85 54.02
C ALA A 194 71.39 -19.28 55.17
#